data_AF-A0AAC9ICS8-F1
#
_entry.id   AF-A0AAC9ICS8-F1
#
_cell.length_a   1.000
_cell.length_b   1.000
_cell.length_c   1.000
_cell.angle_alpha   90.00
_cell.angle_beta   90.00
_cell.angle_gamma   90.00
#
_symmetry.space_group_name_H-M   'P 1'
#
loop_
_entity.id
_entity.type
_entity.pdbx_description
1 polymer ?
#
loop_
_entity_poly.entity_id
_entity_poly.type
_entity_poly.pdbx_seq_one_letter_code
_entity_poly.pdbx_strand_id
1 'polypeptide(L)' 'MTGVERAPAPRRQPRTFTELREGVLADREFRSLREFAVAAVVEARHPVSVVARVFRLPSWRLERWIAETGASPR' A
#
# COMPACT_ATOMS: atom_id res chain seq x y z
N MET A 1 3.10 17.90 -29.21
CA MET A 1 2.60 16.79 -28.37
C MET A 1 3.18 16.99 -26.98
N THR A 2 2.50 17.76 -26.14
CA THR A 2 3.03 18.12 -24.81
C THR A 2 2.68 17.00 -23.85
N GLY A 3 3.63 16.08 -23.62
CA GLY A 3 3.58 15.16 -22.49
C GLY A 3 3.68 16.00 -21.22
N VAL A 4 2.54 16.23 -20.57
CA VAL A 4 2.52 16.88 -19.25
C VAL A 4 3.25 15.96 -18.28
N GLU A 5 4.49 16.32 -17.98
CA GLU A 5 5.22 15.79 -16.84
C GLU A 5 4.38 16.11 -15.61
N ARG A 6 3.63 15.12 -15.12
CA ARG A 6 2.85 15.25 -13.88
C ARG A 6 3.86 15.48 -12.77
N ALA A 7 3.99 16.74 -12.36
CA ALA A 7 4.65 17.09 -11.11
C ALA A 7 4.12 16.17 -10.00
N PRO A 8 4.98 15.66 -9.09
CA PRO A 8 4.54 14.77 -8.03
C PRO A 8 3.56 15.54 -7.15
N ALA A 9 2.27 15.26 -7.32
CA ALA A 9 1.23 15.76 -6.44
C ALA A 9 1.62 15.42 -4.98
N PRO A 10 1.33 16.30 -4.00
CA PRO A 10 1.54 15.95 -2.60
C PRO A 10 0.91 14.58 -2.35
N ARG A 11 1.68 13.62 -1.80
CA ARG A 11 1.31 12.21 -1.66
C ARG A 11 -0.08 12.10 -1.02
N ARG A 12 -1.12 12.10 -1.85
CA ARG A 12 -2.50 11.97 -1.38
C ARG A 12 -2.56 10.59 -0.74
N GLN A 13 -3.01 10.54 0.51
CA GLN A 13 -3.23 9.26 1.15
C GLN A 13 -4.21 8.47 0.28
N PRO A 14 -3.81 7.28 -0.21
CA PRO A 14 -4.63 6.50 -1.10
C PRO A 14 -5.95 6.17 -0.41
N ARG A 15 -7.05 6.38 -1.14
CA ARG A 15 -8.43 6.18 -0.66
C ARG A 15 -9.03 4.91 -1.24
N THR A 16 -8.44 4.39 -2.31
CA THR A 16 -8.90 3.23 -3.05
C THR A 16 -7.80 2.19 -3.23
N PHE A 17 -8.20 0.97 -3.59
CA PHE A 17 -7.26 -0.11 -3.89
C PHE A 17 -6.39 0.21 -5.12
N THR A 18 -6.98 0.81 -6.16
CA THR A 18 -6.25 1.22 -7.37
C THR A 18 -5.14 2.20 -7.04
N GLU A 19 -5.41 3.21 -6.22
CA GLU A 19 -4.39 4.18 -5.77
C GLU A 19 -3.30 3.53 -4.92
N LEU A 20 -3.61 2.49 -4.11
CA LEU A 20 -2.60 1.72 -3.37
C LEU A 20 -1.71 0.89 -4.30
N ARG A 21 -2.24 0.48 -5.46
CA ARG A 21 -1.51 -0.36 -6.42
C ARG A 21 -0.55 0.46 -7.29
N GLU A 22 -0.66 1.78 -7.31
CA GLU A 22 0.21 2.63 -8.13
C GLU A 22 1.68 2.58 -7.67
N GLY A 23 2.59 3.00 -8.56
CA GLY A 23 4.02 3.06 -8.27
C GLY A 23 4.66 1.67 -8.13
N VAL A 24 5.35 1.43 -7.01
CA VAL A 24 6.16 0.20 -6.80
C VAL A 24 5.36 -1.10 -6.80
N LEU A 25 4.03 -1.04 -6.65
CA LEU A 25 3.16 -2.20 -6.65
C LEU A 25 2.46 -2.45 -8.00
N ALA A 26 2.62 -1.56 -8.99
CA ALA A 26 1.82 -1.58 -10.22
C ALA A 26 2.04 -2.87 -11.03
N ASP A 27 3.30 -3.22 -11.23
CA ASP A 27 3.75 -4.38 -12.00
C ASP A 27 4.03 -5.62 -11.13
N ARG A 28 3.69 -5.57 -9.83
CA ARG A 28 3.81 -6.74 -8.96
C ARG A 28 2.55 -7.61 -8.99
N GLU A 29 2.78 -8.91 -9.07
CA GLU A 29 1.77 -9.92 -8.79
C GLU A 29 1.76 -10.25 -7.29
N PHE A 30 0.56 -10.41 -6.75
CA PHE A 30 0.34 -10.79 -5.37
C PHE A 30 -0.55 -12.03 -5.36
N ARG A 31 -0.17 -13.03 -4.58
CA ARG A 31 -0.90 -14.30 -4.48
C ARG A 31 -2.16 -14.17 -3.64
N SER A 32 -2.27 -13.10 -2.84
CA SER A 32 -3.46 -12.82 -2.04
C SER A 32 -3.58 -11.32 -1.69
N LEU A 33 -4.79 -10.93 -1.31
CA LEU A 33 -5.08 -9.60 -0.74
C LEU A 33 -4.24 -9.30 0.52
N ARG A 34 -3.97 -10.33 1.34
CA ARG A 34 -3.11 -10.20 2.52
C ARG A 34 -1.68 -9.82 2.13
N GLU A 35 -1.12 -10.51 1.14
CA GLU A 35 0.23 -10.23 0.64
C GLU A 35 0.33 -8.82 0.07
N PHE A 36 -0.66 -8.39 -0.72
CA PHE A 36 -0.75 -7.02 -1.19
C PHE A 36 -0.78 -6.01 -0.05
N ALA A 37 -1.64 -6.23 0.97
CA ALA A 37 -1.79 -5.29 2.07
C ALA A 37 -0.47 -5.14 2.87
N VAL A 38 0.27 -6.23 3.08
CA VAL A 38 1.59 -6.18 3.71
C VAL A 38 2.59 -5.44 2.84
N ALA A 39 2.66 -5.74 1.53
CA ALA A 39 3.56 -5.06 0.60
C ALA A 39 3.27 -3.56 0.48
N ALA A 40 1.99 -3.14 0.52
CA ALA A 40 1.62 -1.73 0.53
C ALA A 40 2.20 -0.97 1.72
N VAL A 41 2.31 -1.62 2.89
CA VAL A 41 2.93 -1.00 4.07
C VAL A 41 4.45 -1.10 4.01
N VAL A 42 4.99 -2.29 3.73
CA VAL A 42 6.43 -2.57 3.85
C VAL A 42 7.23 -1.98 2.68
N GLU A 43 6.70 -2.09 1.46
CA GLU A 43 7.43 -1.73 0.23
C GLU A 43 7.01 -0.35 -0.27
N ALA A 44 5.70 -0.09 -0.34
CA ALA A 44 5.19 1.22 -0.75
C ALA A 44 5.18 2.26 0.38
N ARG A 45 5.54 1.86 1.61
CA ARG A 45 5.65 2.72 2.81
C ARG A 45 4.36 3.49 3.11
N HIS A 46 3.20 2.91 2.79
CA HIS A 46 1.93 3.51 3.17
C HIS A 46 1.67 3.31 4.68
N PRO A 47 1.01 4.27 5.34
CA PRO A 47 0.64 4.11 6.74
C PRO A 47 -0.32 2.93 6.93
N VAL A 48 -0.11 2.14 7.99
CA VAL A 48 -0.99 1.01 8.38
C VAL A 48 -2.45 1.45 8.45
N SER A 49 -2.73 2.61 9.03
CA SER A 49 -4.09 3.15 9.16
C SER A 49 -4.78 3.41 7.81
N VAL A 50 -4.02 3.85 6.80
CA VAL A 50 -4.53 4.10 5.45
C VAL A 50 -4.84 2.78 4.76
N VAL A 51 -3.90 1.84 4.78
CA VAL A 51 -4.10 0.52 4.16
C VAL A 51 -5.25 -0.23 4.85
N ALA A 52 -5.31 -0.23 6.18
CA ALA A 52 -6.39 -0.85 6.95
C ALA A 52 -7.77 -0.29 6.57
N ARG A 53 -7.86 1.03 6.35
CA ARG A 53 -9.10 1.68 5.90
C ARG A 53 -9.52 1.24 4.50
N VAL A 54 -8.60 1.18 3.54
CA VAL A 54 -8.91 0.73 2.18
C VAL A 54 -9.39 -0.72 2.17
N PHE A 55 -8.75 -1.57 2.97
CA PHE A 55 -9.11 -2.98 3.12
C PHE A 55 -10.28 -3.24 4.07
N ARG A 56 -10.84 -2.19 4.69
CA ARG A 56 -11.94 -2.27 5.67
C ARG A 56 -11.69 -3.29 6.78
N LEU A 57 -10.46 -3.34 7.28
CA LEU A 57 -10.05 -4.22 8.37
C LEU A 57 -9.51 -3.42 9.56
N PRO A 58 -9.52 -3.98 10.78
CA PRO A 58 -8.90 -3.34 11.93
C PRO A 58 -7.38 -3.22 11.75
N SER A 59 -6.79 -2.09 12.18
CA SER A 59 -5.33 -1.85 12.06
C SER A 59 -4.50 -2.93 12.75
N TRP A 60 -4.91 -3.39 13.94
CA TRP A 60 -4.24 -4.47 14.68
C TRP A 60 -4.12 -5.77 13.86
N ARG A 61 -5.08 -6.04 12.97
CA ARG A 61 -5.07 -7.24 12.13
C ARG A 61 -4.01 -7.13 11.03
N LEU A 62 -3.85 -5.94 10.47
CA LEU A 62 -2.79 -5.67 9.49
C LEU A 62 -1.41 -5.68 10.12
N GLU A 63 -1.26 -5.08 11.31
CA GLU A 63 -0.03 -5.13 12.10
C GLU A 63 0.39 -6.57 12.39
N ARG A 64 -0.56 -7.43 12.78
CA ARG A 64 -0.31 -8.86 12.95
C ARG A 64 0.16 -9.53 11.66
N TRP A 65 -0.45 -9.23 10.51
CA TRP A 65 0.00 -9.79 9.24
C TRP A 65 1.42 -9.36 8.88
N ILE A 66 1.79 -8.12 9.14
CA ILE A 66 3.15 -7.61 8.94
C ILE A 66 4.13 -8.34 9.86
N ALA A 67 3.80 -8.45 11.16
CA ALA A 67 4.63 -9.17 12.13
C ALA A 67 4.85 -10.65 11.74
N GLU A 68 3.79 -11.33 11.25
CA GLU A 68 3.87 -12.72 10.78
C GLU A 68 4.77 -12.91 9.55
N THR A 69 5.06 -11.86 8.78
CA THR A 69 6.03 -11.94 7.66
C THR A 69 7.48 -11.78 8.09
N GLY A 70 7.75 -11.42 9.34
CA GLY A 70 9.09 -11.06 9.80
C GLY A 70 9.61 -9.72 9.25
N ALA A 71 8.78 -9.00 8.48
CA ALA A 71 9.09 -7.65 8.03
C ALA A 71 8.94 -6.68 9.21
N SER A 72 10.05 -6.13 9.69
CA SER A 72 9.99 -5.02 10.63
C SER A 72 9.66 -3.74 9.85
N PRO A 73 8.53 -3.05 10.13
CA PRO A 73 8.27 -1.74 9.52
C PRO A 73 9.37 -0.78 10.01
N ARG A 74 10.19 -0.27 9.07
CA ARG A 74 11.25 0.70 9.35
C ARG A 74 10.74 2.12 9.38
#